data_AF-A0A0Q4J1W1-F1
#
_entry.id   AF-A0A0Q4J1W1-F1
#
_cell.length_a   1.000
_cell.length_b   1.000
_cell.length_c   1.000
_cell.angle_alpha   90.00
_cell.angle_beta   90.00
_cell.angle_gamma   90.00
#
_symmetry.space_group_name_H-M   'P 1'
#
loop_
_entity.id
_entity.type
_entity.pdbx_description
1 polymer ?
#
loop_
_entity_poly.entity_id
_entity_poly.type
_entity_poly.pdbx_seq_one_letter_code
_entity_poly.pdbx_strand_id
1 'polypeptide(L)'
;MQRIPALFALLLLAGAATAQETPQEVTRRTNGEIQFANYPRGSLARGEQGTVGIDVTTDRQGRLRSCAVSKSSGFPALDEATCDLLITHLKMKPWLAPNGGGVVTRQQGQIIWALPKDYKGPIAKPATTLALNTKSADPNRKICRPQATTGSLIASTRICLTRAQWQMQYLHAQEETRNMHSGFLPGD
;
A
#
# COMPACT_ATOMS: atom_id res chain seq x y z
N MET A 1 -46.68 79.16 -20.45
CA MET A 1 -46.84 77.81 -21.02
C MET A 1 -45.46 77.31 -21.43
N GLN A 2 -44.84 76.40 -20.67
CA GLN A 2 -43.51 75.87 -21.03
C GLN A 2 -43.47 74.40 -20.63
N ARG A 3 -43.41 73.53 -21.64
CA ARG A 3 -43.32 72.06 -21.50
C ARG A 3 -41.86 71.67 -21.64
N ILE A 4 -41.27 71.11 -20.59
CA ILE A 4 -40.05 70.32 -20.68
C ILE A 4 -40.29 69.06 -19.83
N PRO A 5 -40.48 67.87 -20.42
CA PRO A 5 -40.17 66.65 -19.72
C PRO A 5 -38.82 66.12 -20.20
N ALA A 6 -37.94 65.96 -19.21
CA ALA A 6 -36.59 65.48 -19.29
C ALA A 6 -36.48 64.11 -20.00
N LEU A 7 -35.50 64.00 -20.90
CA LEU A 7 -34.90 62.72 -21.26
C LEU A 7 -34.16 62.17 -20.04
N PHE A 8 -34.71 61.16 -19.38
CA PHE A 8 -33.97 60.33 -18.44
C PHE A 8 -33.27 59.23 -19.23
N ALA A 9 -31.96 59.40 -19.45
CA ALA A 9 -31.11 58.38 -20.05
C ALA A 9 -30.98 57.19 -19.10
N LEU A 10 -31.54 56.05 -19.49
CA LEU A 10 -31.43 54.78 -18.75
C LEU A 10 -30.04 54.18 -18.99
N LEU A 11 -29.11 54.39 -18.05
CA LEU A 11 -27.80 53.72 -18.06
C LEU A 11 -27.97 52.26 -17.64
N LEU A 12 -27.89 51.33 -18.59
CA LEU A 12 -27.81 49.89 -18.35
C LEU A 12 -26.44 49.55 -17.77
N LEU A 13 -26.34 49.43 -16.45
CA LEU A 13 -25.19 48.82 -15.78
C LEU A 13 -25.23 47.31 -16.04
N ALA A 14 -24.51 46.86 -17.06
CA ALA A 14 -24.20 45.44 -17.26
C ALA A 14 -23.30 44.98 -16.10
N GLY A 15 -23.88 44.31 -15.10
CA GLY A 15 -23.11 43.69 -14.03
C GLY A 15 -22.28 42.54 -14.58
N ALA A 16 -20.96 42.70 -14.61
CA ALA A 16 -20.04 41.60 -14.88
C ALA A 16 -20.09 40.62 -13.69
N ALA A 17 -20.74 39.48 -13.88
CA ALA A 17 -20.69 38.38 -12.93
C ALA A 17 -19.27 37.81 -12.91
N THR A 18 -18.45 38.22 -11.95
CA THR A 18 -17.19 37.55 -11.67
C THR A 18 -17.52 36.14 -11.17
N ALA A 19 -17.12 35.12 -11.94
CA ALA A 19 -17.24 33.73 -11.51
C ALA A 19 -16.35 33.50 -10.28
N GLN A 20 -16.95 33.63 -9.08
CA GLN A 20 -16.26 33.38 -7.82
C GLN A 20 -16.18 31.86 -7.61
N GLU A 21 -14.97 31.35 -7.36
CA GLU A 21 -14.74 29.93 -7.09
C GLU A 21 -15.41 29.51 -5.77
N THR A 22 -16.09 28.36 -5.76
CA THR A 22 -16.79 27.91 -4.55
C THR A 22 -15.80 27.40 -3.49
N PRO A 23 -16.10 27.51 -2.18
CA PRO A 23 -15.24 26.95 -1.13
C PRO A 23 -14.94 25.45 -1.29
N GLN A 24 -15.87 24.71 -1.89
CA GLN A 24 -15.72 23.28 -2.21
C GLN A 24 -14.66 23.05 -3.29
N GLU A 25 -14.63 23.88 -4.32
CA GLU A 25 -13.66 23.76 -5.41
C GLU A 25 -12.23 24.09 -4.94
N VAL A 26 -12.09 25.14 -4.12
CA VAL A 26 -10.80 25.47 -3.49
C VAL A 26 -10.29 24.29 -2.67
N THR A 27 -11.15 23.67 -1.85
CA THR A 27 -10.78 22.50 -1.04
C THR A 27 -10.36 21.32 -1.92
N ARG A 28 -11.09 21.04 -3.00
CA ARG A 28 -10.75 19.98 -3.96
C ARG A 28 -9.39 20.24 -4.61
N ARG A 29 -9.13 21.45 -5.08
CA ARG A 29 -7.86 21.85 -5.69
C ARG A 29 -6.70 21.66 -4.71
N THR A 30 -6.83 22.20 -3.50
CA THR A 30 -5.79 22.10 -2.47
C THR A 30 -5.50 20.64 -2.08
N ASN A 31 -6.55 19.82 -1.91
CA ASN A 31 -6.36 18.39 -1.61
C ASN A 31 -5.62 17.67 -2.75
N GLY A 32 -5.96 17.98 -4.01
CA GLY A 32 -5.26 17.44 -5.18
C GLY A 32 -3.80 17.87 -5.25
N GLU A 33 -3.51 19.13 -4.92
CA GLU A 33 -2.14 19.67 -4.89
C GLU A 33 -1.29 18.99 -3.80
N ILE A 34 -1.83 18.85 -2.57
CA ILE A 34 -1.19 18.12 -1.48
C ILE A 34 -0.95 16.67 -1.88
N GLN A 35 -1.95 16.01 -2.45
CA GLN A 35 -1.83 14.61 -2.84
C GLN A 35 -0.77 14.42 -3.93
N PHE A 36 -0.76 15.28 -4.95
CA PHE A 36 0.24 15.22 -6.02
C PHE A 36 1.65 15.49 -5.49
N ALA A 37 1.82 16.46 -4.60
CA ALA A 37 3.11 16.76 -3.97
C ALA A 37 3.67 15.58 -3.15
N ASN A 38 2.78 14.75 -2.60
CA ASN A 38 3.12 13.58 -1.81
C ASN A 38 3.12 12.27 -2.63
N TYR A 39 3.04 12.34 -3.97
CA TYR A 39 3.16 11.16 -4.83
C TYR A 39 4.57 10.59 -4.75
N PRO A 40 4.77 9.31 -4.38
CA PRO A 40 6.11 8.73 -4.31
C PRO A 40 6.81 8.80 -5.66
N ARG A 41 7.97 9.44 -5.73
CA ARG A 41 8.71 9.66 -6.99
C ARG A 41 8.99 8.35 -7.74
N GLY A 42 9.32 7.28 -7.01
CA GLY A 42 9.53 5.96 -7.58
C GLY A 42 8.26 5.36 -8.19
N SER A 43 7.12 5.50 -7.52
CA SER A 43 5.82 5.06 -8.02
C SER A 43 5.39 5.85 -9.25
N LEU A 44 5.62 7.17 -9.25
CA LEU A 44 5.37 8.02 -10.41
C LEU A 44 6.23 7.58 -11.61
N ALA A 45 7.53 7.33 -11.40
CA ALA A 45 8.43 6.89 -12.46
C ALA A 45 8.07 5.50 -13.05
N ARG A 46 7.48 4.62 -12.24
CA ARG A 46 7.01 3.29 -12.65
C ARG A 46 5.56 3.29 -13.16
N GLY A 47 4.86 4.42 -13.09
CA GLY A 47 3.45 4.55 -13.46
C GLY A 47 2.51 3.71 -12.62
N GLU A 48 2.79 3.60 -11.34
CA GLU A 48 1.94 2.92 -10.37
C GLU A 48 0.79 3.83 -9.99
N GLN A 49 -0.45 3.38 -10.11
CA GLN A 49 -1.66 4.09 -9.70
C GLN A 49 -2.66 3.13 -9.08
N GLY A 50 -3.54 3.63 -8.21
CA GLY A 50 -4.55 2.79 -7.58
C GLY A 50 -5.24 3.45 -6.41
N THR A 51 -6.19 2.71 -5.84
CA THR A 51 -6.98 3.16 -4.69
C THR A 51 -6.54 2.42 -3.45
N VAL A 52 -6.14 3.17 -2.42
CA VAL A 52 -5.82 2.64 -1.09
C VAL A 52 -7.02 2.87 -0.18
N GLY A 53 -7.57 1.79 0.37
CA GLY A 53 -8.57 1.84 1.42
C GLY A 53 -7.90 1.90 2.79
N ILE A 54 -8.45 2.72 3.69
CA ILE A 54 -7.89 3.00 5.01
C ILE A 54 -8.94 2.89 6.10
N ASP A 55 -8.50 2.46 7.28
CA ASP A 55 -9.19 2.63 8.55
C ASP A 55 -8.35 3.58 9.42
N VAL A 56 -8.90 4.75 9.71
CA VAL A 56 -8.25 5.78 10.53
C VAL A 56 -8.94 5.90 11.87
N THR A 57 -8.16 6.24 12.87
CA THR A 57 -8.64 6.47 14.23
C THR A 57 -8.22 7.85 14.68
N THR A 58 -9.16 8.68 15.13
CA THR A 58 -8.90 10.06 15.56
C THR A 58 -9.20 10.28 17.05
N ASP A 59 -8.55 11.28 17.66
CA ASP A 59 -8.89 11.76 19.00
C ASP A 59 -10.05 12.77 19.00
N ARG A 60 -10.44 13.23 20.20
CA ARG A 60 -11.55 14.19 20.37
C ARG A 60 -11.29 15.53 19.64
N GLN A 61 -10.03 15.87 19.42
CA GLN A 61 -9.61 17.09 18.72
C GLN A 61 -9.57 16.90 17.19
N GLY A 62 -9.89 15.71 16.69
CA GLY A 62 -9.85 15.39 15.26
C GLY A 62 -8.43 15.14 14.75
N ARG A 63 -7.45 14.87 15.63
CA ARG A 63 -6.09 14.50 15.25
C ARG A 63 -6.00 13.00 15.04
N LEU A 64 -5.22 12.60 14.04
CA LEU A 64 -4.99 11.19 13.75
C LEU A 64 -4.18 10.51 14.85
N ARG A 65 -4.64 9.33 15.29
CA ARG A 65 -4.00 8.48 16.32
C ARG A 65 -3.44 7.21 15.72
N SER A 66 -4.15 6.63 14.75
CA SER A 66 -3.64 5.51 13.96
C SER A 66 -4.21 5.52 12.55
N CYS A 67 -3.43 4.98 11.63
CA CYS A 67 -3.80 4.70 10.25
C CYS A 67 -3.48 3.24 9.96
N ALA A 68 -4.44 2.50 9.42
CA ALA A 68 -4.25 1.15 8.93
C ALA A 68 -4.78 1.05 7.50
N VAL A 69 -4.05 0.37 6.62
CA VAL A 69 -4.51 0.09 5.26
C VAL A 69 -5.49 -1.09 5.32
N SER A 70 -6.76 -0.83 4.99
CA SER A 70 -7.81 -1.85 4.94
C SER A 70 -7.91 -2.52 3.56
N LYS A 71 -7.45 -1.81 2.50
CA LYS A 71 -7.33 -2.35 1.14
C LYS A 71 -6.11 -1.77 0.44
N SER A 72 -5.18 -2.64 0.06
CA SER A 72 -3.99 -2.23 -0.71
C SER A 72 -4.35 -1.78 -2.13
N SER A 73 -3.58 -0.83 -2.65
CA SER A 73 -3.58 -0.45 -4.07
C SER A 73 -2.94 -1.49 -4.99
N GLY A 74 -2.23 -2.47 -4.42
CA GLY A 74 -1.34 -3.38 -5.15
C GLY A 74 0.08 -2.82 -5.32
N PHE A 75 0.39 -1.66 -4.74
CA PHE A 75 1.72 -1.04 -4.75
C PHE A 75 2.11 -0.59 -3.33
N PRO A 76 3.06 -1.27 -2.66
CA PRO A 76 3.42 -0.97 -1.27
C PRO A 76 3.83 0.49 -1.03
N ALA A 77 4.50 1.11 -2.00
CA ALA A 77 4.90 2.51 -1.90
C ALA A 77 3.72 3.48 -1.86
N LEU A 78 2.62 3.19 -2.58
CA LEU A 78 1.39 4.00 -2.52
C LEU A 78 0.64 3.77 -1.20
N ASP A 79 0.67 2.53 -0.70
CA ASP A 79 0.04 2.17 0.57
C ASP A 79 0.72 2.88 1.76
N GLU A 80 2.06 2.87 1.79
CA GLU A 80 2.87 3.57 2.81
C GLU A 80 2.64 5.09 2.76
N ALA A 81 2.76 5.69 1.57
CA ALA A 81 2.55 7.12 1.38
C ALA A 81 1.14 7.59 1.76
N THR A 82 0.15 6.71 1.70
CA THR A 82 -1.22 7.04 2.10
C THR A 82 -1.31 7.37 3.59
N CYS A 83 -0.69 6.56 4.45
CA CYS A 83 -0.72 6.83 5.89
C CYS A 83 0.11 8.07 6.24
N ASP A 84 1.27 8.26 5.62
CA ASP A 84 2.12 9.44 5.84
C ASP A 84 1.42 10.75 5.45
N LEU A 85 0.72 10.74 4.31
CA LEU A 85 -0.09 11.87 3.85
C LEU A 85 -1.16 12.23 4.88
N LEU A 86 -1.85 11.23 5.45
CA LEU A 86 -2.92 11.45 6.41
C LEU A 86 -2.38 11.93 7.75
N ILE A 87 -1.28 11.36 8.24
CA ILE A 87 -0.65 11.80 9.49
C ILE A 87 -0.28 13.28 9.41
N THR A 88 0.21 13.73 8.26
CA THR A 88 0.73 15.10 8.09
C THR A 88 -0.37 16.11 7.77
N HIS A 89 -1.37 15.72 6.96
CA HIS A 89 -2.30 16.67 6.34
C HIS A 89 -3.77 16.48 6.72
N LEU A 90 -4.15 15.37 7.36
CA LEU A 90 -5.54 15.13 7.70
C LEU A 90 -6.00 16.14 8.76
N LYS A 91 -6.99 16.95 8.38
CA LYS A 91 -7.69 17.86 9.29
C LYS A 91 -9.14 17.43 9.37
N MET A 92 -9.53 16.91 10.54
CA MET A 92 -10.92 16.56 10.81
C MET A 92 -11.57 17.60 11.71
N LYS A 93 -12.89 17.79 11.53
CA LYS A 93 -13.66 18.57 12.47
C LYS A 93 -13.67 17.83 13.82
N PRO A 94 -13.39 18.50 14.94
CA PRO A 94 -13.54 17.90 16.26
C PRO A 94 -14.93 17.29 16.43
N TRP A 95 -15.00 16.13 17.05
CA TRP A 95 -16.25 15.48 17.37
C TRP A 95 -16.37 15.28 18.88
N LEU A 96 -17.46 15.77 19.44
CA LEU A 96 -17.80 15.64 20.84
C LEU A 96 -18.94 14.63 20.96
N ALA A 97 -18.71 13.55 21.71
CA ALA A 97 -19.77 12.59 21.98
C ALA A 97 -20.87 13.26 22.85
N PRO A 98 -22.16 12.93 22.63
CA PRO A 98 -23.28 13.55 23.35
C PRO A 98 -23.22 13.45 24.88
N ASN A 99 -22.45 12.49 25.41
CA ASN A 99 -22.30 12.19 26.84
C ASN A 99 -20.95 12.62 27.43
N GLY A 100 -20.13 13.41 26.71
CA GLY A 100 -18.81 13.86 27.21
C GLY A 100 -17.74 12.76 27.29
N GLY A 101 -18.08 11.53 26.90
CA GLY A 101 -17.16 10.41 26.79
C GLY A 101 -16.12 10.66 25.71
N GLY A 102 -14.89 10.24 25.95
CA GLY A 102 -13.82 10.40 24.98
C GLY A 102 -13.87 9.35 23.93
N VAL A 103 -14.47 9.70 22.81
CA VAL A 103 -14.57 8.72 21.75
C VAL A 103 -13.44 8.95 20.77
N VAL A 104 -12.59 7.94 20.77
CA VAL A 104 -11.70 7.60 19.69
C VAL A 104 -12.58 7.16 18.53
N THR A 105 -12.71 7.97 17.47
CA THR A 105 -13.61 7.65 16.35
C THR A 105 -12.84 6.86 15.31
N ARG A 106 -13.35 5.66 14.98
CA ARG A 106 -12.88 4.90 13.81
C ARG A 106 -13.66 5.33 12.58
N GLN A 107 -12.96 5.65 11.51
CA GLN A 107 -13.56 6.06 10.24
C GLN A 107 -12.87 5.34 9.09
N GLN A 108 -13.67 4.98 8.09
CA GLN A 108 -13.17 4.36 6.87
C GLN A 108 -13.06 5.42 5.78
N GLY A 109 -12.05 5.28 4.94
CA GLY A 109 -11.83 6.18 3.82
C GLY A 109 -11.08 5.50 2.69
N GLN A 110 -10.85 6.27 1.63
CA GLN A 110 -10.00 5.86 0.53
C GLN A 110 -9.22 7.05 -0.04
N ILE A 111 -8.00 6.78 -0.49
CA ILE A 111 -7.16 7.72 -1.24
C ILE A 111 -6.94 7.15 -2.64
N ILE A 112 -7.17 7.97 -3.66
CA ILE A 112 -7.07 7.57 -5.07
C ILE A 112 -5.80 8.19 -5.65
N TRP A 113 -4.74 7.39 -5.78
CA TRP A 113 -3.52 7.79 -6.47
C TRP A 113 -3.73 7.66 -7.98
N ALA A 114 -3.87 8.79 -8.67
CA ALA A 114 -4.05 8.85 -10.11
C ALA A 114 -2.85 9.54 -10.76
N LEU A 115 -2.35 8.97 -11.86
CA LEU A 115 -1.30 9.61 -12.64
C LEU A 115 -1.79 10.93 -13.24
N PRO A 116 -0.91 11.93 -13.40
CA PRO A 116 -1.22 13.15 -14.14
C PRO A 116 -1.68 12.87 -15.56
N LYS A 117 -2.56 13.71 -16.10
CA LYS A 117 -3.10 13.55 -17.47
C LYS A 117 -2.01 13.58 -18.55
N ASP A 118 -0.91 14.27 -18.27
CA ASP A 118 0.24 14.44 -19.16
C ASP A 118 1.31 13.35 -18.98
N TYR A 119 1.13 12.39 -18.07
CA TYR A 119 2.07 11.28 -17.86
C TYR A 119 2.29 10.48 -19.16
N LYS A 120 3.57 10.27 -19.52
CA LYS A 120 4.00 9.56 -20.75
C LYS A 120 4.74 8.25 -20.51
N GLY A 121 4.91 7.85 -19.24
CA GLY A 121 5.68 6.65 -18.90
C GLY A 121 4.86 5.35 -19.03
N PRO A 122 5.47 4.20 -18.70
CA PRO A 122 4.76 2.93 -18.65
C PRO A 122 3.68 2.98 -17.56
N ILE A 123 2.55 2.29 -17.75
CA ILE A 123 1.52 2.13 -16.72
C ILE A 123 1.72 0.76 -16.06
N ALA A 124 2.04 0.76 -14.77
CA ALA A 124 2.19 -0.48 -14.02
C ALA A 124 0.82 -1.12 -13.77
N LYS A 125 0.76 -2.44 -13.93
CA LYS A 125 -0.40 -3.22 -13.49
C LYS A 125 -0.30 -3.40 -11.98
N PRO A 126 -1.37 -3.16 -11.20
CA PRO A 126 -1.32 -3.42 -9.78
C PRO A 126 -0.94 -4.88 -9.60
N ALA A 127 -0.06 -5.14 -8.62
CA ALA A 127 -0.02 -6.48 -8.07
C ALA A 127 -1.39 -6.66 -7.41
N THR A 128 -2.36 -7.20 -8.16
CA THR A 128 -3.43 -7.98 -7.54
C THR A 128 -2.69 -8.82 -6.54
N THR A 129 -3.07 -8.79 -5.26
CA THR A 129 -2.57 -9.73 -4.28
C THR A 129 -2.82 -11.10 -4.90
N LEU A 130 -1.84 -11.60 -5.66
CA LEU A 130 -1.65 -12.98 -6.01
C LEU A 130 -1.65 -13.54 -4.62
N ALA A 131 -2.80 -14.11 -4.28
CA ALA A 131 -3.09 -14.53 -2.95
C ALA A 131 -1.80 -15.10 -2.39
N LEU A 132 -1.41 -14.67 -1.20
CA LEU A 132 -0.48 -15.42 -0.37
C LEU A 132 -1.06 -16.82 -0.05
N ASN A 133 -1.88 -17.42 -0.92
CA ASN A 133 -1.65 -18.77 -1.38
C ASN A 133 -0.24 -18.90 -1.98
N THR A 134 0.79 -18.75 -1.13
CA THR A 134 1.67 -19.90 -0.95
C THR A 134 0.73 -21.08 -0.81
N LYS A 135 0.51 -21.76 -1.93
CA LYS A 135 0.03 -23.12 -2.02
C LYS A 135 0.43 -23.75 -0.70
N SER A 136 -0.53 -24.00 0.19
CA SER A 136 -0.30 -24.75 1.41
C SER A 136 0.53 -25.94 0.95
N ALA A 137 1.84 -25.86 1.19
CA ALA A 137 2.78 -26.72 0.50
C ALA A 137 2.59 -28.01 1.25
N ASP A 138 1.69 -28.85 0.73
CA ASP A 138 1.30 -30.12 1.32
C ASP A 138 2.56 -30.71 1.96
N PRO A 139 2.60 -30.84 3.29
CA PRO A 139 3.79 -31.28 4.00
C PRO A 139 4.27 -32.66 3.53
N ASN A 140 3.38 -33.40 2.85
CA ASN A 140 3.65 -34.70 2.26
C ASN A 140 4.08 -34.65 0.78
N ARG A 141 4.20 -33.46 0.17
CA ARG A 141 4.73 -33.33 -1.19
C ARG A 141 6.17 -33.84 -1.25
N LYS A 142 6.38 -34.89 -2.03
CA LYS A 142 7.71 -35.46 -2.27
C LYS A 142 8.53 -34.57 -3.20
N ILE A 143 9.78 -34.36 -2.83
CA ILE A 143 10.83 -33.70 -3.62
C ILE A 143 11.80 -34.80 -4.05
N CYS A 144 11.98 -34.98 -5.35
CA CYS A 144 12.86 -36.00 -5.90
C CYS A 144 14.24 -35.40 -6.22
N ARG A 145 15.32 -36.02 -5.73
CA ARG A 145 16.70 -35.64 -6.03
C ARG A 145 17.48 -36.87 -6.51
N PRO A 146 18.36 -36.74 -7.52
CA PRO A 146 19.32 -37.78 -7.82
C PRO A 146 20.36 -37.84 -6.70
N GLN A 147 20.66 -39.03 -6.20
CA GLN A 147 21.77 -39.27 -5.28
C GLN A 147 22.73 -40.29 -5.91
N ALA A 148 24.03 -40.04 -5.79
CA ALA A 148 25.04 -40.99 -6.24
C ALA A 148 24.88 -42.30 -5.46
N THR A 149 24.94 -43.44 -6.17
CA THR A 149 24.90 -44.75 -5.54
C THR A 149 26.22 -44.99 -4.82
N THR A 150 26.18 -45.38 -3.55
CA THR A 150 27.39 -45.67 -2.76
C THR A 150 28.32 -46.63 -3.51
N GLY A 151 29.58 -46.24 -3.71
CA GLY A 151 30.57 -47.03 -4.45
C GLY A 151 30.53 -46.88 -5.98
N SER A 152 29.66 -46.04 -6.54
CA SER A 152 29.63 -45.71 -7.97
C SER A 152 29.74 -44.20 -8.20
N LEU A 153 30.58 -43.80 -9.16
CA LEU A 153 30.73 -42.40 -9.57
C LEU A 153 29.77 -41.99 -10.70
N ILE A 154 29.12 -42.97 -11.35
CA ILE A 154 28.30 -42.77 -12.55
C ILE A 154 26.84 -43.14 -12.27
N ALA A 155 26.60 -44.18 -11.47
CA ALA A 155 25.24 -44.59 -11.14
C ALA A 155 24.62 -43.62 -10.13
N SER A 156 23.39 -43.18 -10.43
CA SER A 156 22.59 -42.40 -9.49
C SER A 156 21.19 -42.99 -9.36
N THR A 157 20.64 -42.93 -8.16
CA THR A 157 19.29 -43.35 -7.84
C THR A 157 18.45 -42.10 -7.52
N ARG A 158 17.23 -42.02 -8.04
CA ARG A 158 16.29 -40.97 -7.64
C ARG A 158 15.66 -41.33 -6.31
N ILE A 159 15.88 -40.49 -5.32
CA ILE A 159 15.23 -40.58 -4.02
C ILE A 159 14.18 -39.48 -3.94
N CYS A 160 12.96 -39.84 -3.54
CA CYS A 160 11.81 -38.93 -3.46
C CYS A 160 11.27 -38.91 -2.03
N LEU A 161 11.54 -37.83 -1.31
CA LEU A 161 11.20 -37.68 0.12
C LEU A 161 10.48 -36.36 0.38
N THR A 162 9.75 -36.27 1.47
CA THR A 162 9.17 -35.01 1.94
C THR A 162 10.25 -34.04 2.40
N ARG A 163 9.92 -32.76 2.57
CA ARG A 163 10.87 -31.76 3.06
C ARG A 163 11.45 -32.12 4.44
N ALA A 164 10.60 -32.64 5.34
CA ALA A 164 11.04 -33.07 6.67
C ALA A 164 11.98 -34.28 6.61
N GLN A 165 11.68 -35.25 5.73
CA GLN A 165 12.54 -36.42 5.54
C GLN A 165 13.91 -36.06 4.95
N TRP A 166 13.97 -35.11 4.00
CA TRP A 166 15.25 -34.58 3.50
C TRP A 166 16.08 -33.90 4.60
N GLN A 167 15.44 -33.15 5.49
CA GLN A 167 16.13 -32.52 6.61
C GLN A 167 16.76 -33.55 7.54
N MET A 168 16.01 -34.62 7.87
CA MET A 168 16.52 -35.71 8.71
C MET A 168 17.72 -36.40 8.07
N GLN A 169 17.68 -36.64 6.75
CA GLN A 169 18.80 -37.26 6.05
C GLN A 169 20.06 -36.39 6.07
N TYR A 170 19.92 -35.07 5.93
CA TYR A 170 21.06 -34.15 6.06
C TYR A 170 21.69 -34.20 7.46
N LEU A 171 20.85 -34.19 8.50
CA LEU A 171 21.32 -34.27 9.88
C LEU A 171 22.04 -35.59 10.16
N HIS A 172 21.52 -36.72 9.65
CA HIS A 172 22.20 -38.01 9.73
C HIS A 172 23.56 -37.99 9.04
N ALA A 173 23.66 -37.43 7.84
CA ALA A 173 24.94 -37.33 7.13
C ALA A 173 25.97 -36.47 7.89
N GLN A 174 25.52 -35.37 8.52
CA GLN A 174 26.39 -34.55 9.37
C GLN A 174 26.86 -35.29 10.61
N GLU A 175 25.96 -36.03 11.25
CA GLU A 175 26.25 -36.86 12.41
C GLU A 175 27.24 -37.97 12.09
N GLU A 176 27.06 -38.66 10.97
CA GLU A 176 28.02 -39.65 10.47
C GLU A 176 29.40 -39.02 10.22
N THR A 177 29.43 -37.85 9.58
CA THR A 177 30.68 -37.11 9.33
C THR A 177 31.37 -36.74 10.65
N ARG A 178 30.59 -36.28 11.64
CA ARG A 178 31.07 -35.93 12.98
C ARG A 178 31.66 -37.15 13.69
N ASN A 179 30.98 -38.29 13.64
CA ASN A 179 31.41 -39.54 14.26
C ASN A 179 32.65 -40.15 13.59
N MET A 180 32.78 -40.01 12.27
CA MET A 180 34.02 -40.35 11.56
C MET A 180 35.19 -39.46 12.01
N HIS A 181 34.93 -38.17 12.24
CA HIS A 181 35.96 -37.25 12.74
C HIS A 181 36.39 -37.57 14.17
N SER A 182 35.44 -37.89 15.06
CA SER A 182 35.75 -38.24 16.46
C SER A 182 36.38 -39.62 16.62
N GLY A 183 36.12 -40.56 15.70
CA GLY A 183 36.78 -41.88 15.69
C GLY A 183 38.21 -41.86 15.13
N PHE A 184 38.62 -40.78 14.45
CA PHE A 184 39.96 -40.64 13.87
C PHE A 184 40.98 -39.99 14.83
N LEU A 185 40.52 -39.39 15.93
CA LEU A 185 41.40 -38.91 16.99
C LEU A 185 41.65 -40.06 17.97
N PRO A 186 42.88 -40.61 18.06
CA PRO A 186 43.21 -41.54 19.14
C PRO A 186 43.05 -40.80 20.48
N GLY A 187 42.45 -41.49 21.45
CA GLY A 187 42.09 -40.93 22.75
C GLY A 187 43.26 -40.27 23.49
N ASP A 188 42.88 -39.37 24.39
CA ASP A 188 43.71 -38.86 25.49
C ASP A 188 44.36 -40.00 26.29
#